data_AF-W6ZFI2-F1
#
_entry.id   AF-W6ZFI2-F1
#
_cell.length_a   1.000
_cell.length_b   1.000
_cell.length_c   1.000
_cell.angle_alpha   90.00
_cell.angle_beta   90.00
_cell.angle_gamma   90.00
#
_symmetry.space_group_name_H-M   'P 1'
#
loop_
_entity.id
_entity.type
_entity.pdbx_description
1 polymer ?
#
loop_
_entity_poly.entity_id
_entity_poly.type
_entity_poly.pdbx_seq_one_letter_code
_entity_poly.pdbx_strand_id
1 'polypeptide(L)'
;MFRWYQHAMKCYVYLSDVSTARPSAYEFSEFTWDSSFLESRWFTRGWTLQELLAPHSVEFFSKEGTRLGDKKSLKRQIHEITGIATLALRGTPLEEFGIEERLSWAKGRRTTRKEDKAYSLLGIFGIYMPLIYGEGEDNAFRRLQEEVNKPSYGAQRKTDSPSIVEASIATIQLINAASISISSFIRSVRESRPDLNLVEN
;
A
#
# COMPACT_ATOMS: atom_id res chain seq x y z
N MET A 1 6.66 -5.67 11.00
CA MET A 1 7.64 -5.22 10.00
C MET A 1 7.70 -3.71 9.89
N PHE A 2 6.59 -3.03 9.63
CA PHE A 2 6.51 -1.56 9.49
C PHE A 2 7.42 -0.73 10.41
N ARG A 3 7.35 -0.93 11.73
CA ARG A 3 8.16 -0.18 12.71
C ARG A 3 9.68 -0.30 12.49
N TRP A 4 10.17 -1.44 12.00
CA TRP A 4 11.57 -1.64 11.68
C TRP A 4 12.01 -0.75 10.52
N TYR A 5 11.20 -0.68 9.46
CA TYR A 5 11.42 0.22 8.35
C TYR A 5 11.27 1.69 8.76
N GLN A 6 10.28 2.01 9.60
CA GLN A 6 10.06 3.38 10.08
C GLN A 6 11.26 3.94 10.84
N HIS A 7 11.93 3.11 11.63
CA HIS A 7 13.16 3.48 12.36
C HIS A 7 14.45 3.27 11.55
N ALA A 8 14.37 2.73 10.33
CA ALA A 8 15.54 2.61 9.48
C ALA A 8 16.01 3.99 9.01
N MET A 9 17.31 4.25 9.10
CA MET A 9 17.92 5.48 8.56
C MET A 9 17.75 5.54 7.04
N LYS A 10 17.88 4.39 6.37
CA LYS A 10 17.75 4.26 4.92
C LYS A 10 17.28 2.85 4.55
N CYS A 11 16.44 2.76 3.53
CA CYS A 11 16.03 1.51 2.90
C CYS A 11 16.60 1.47 1.47
N TYR A 12 17.26 0.37 1.12
CA TYR A 12 17.81 0.17 -0.22
C TYR A 12 16.95 -0.83 -0.97
N VAL A 13 16.50 -0.44 -2.16
CA VAL A 13 15.67 -1.28 -3.03
C VAL A 13 16.48 -1.61 -4.28
N TYR A 14 16.80 -2.90 -4.43
CA TYR A 14 17.45 -3.44 -5.61
C TYR A 14 16.39 -4.00 -6.57
N LEU A 15 16.32 -3.42 -7.77
CA LEU A 15 15.36 -3.76 -8.80
C LEU A 15 16.03 -4.64 -9.86
N SER A 16 15.95 -5.96 -9.66
CA SER A 16 16.56 -6.96 -10.55
C SER A 16 16.02 -6.96 -11.99
N ASP A 17 14.87 -6.34 -12.21
CA ASP A 17 14.13 -6.26 -13.47
C ASP A 17 14.19 -4.88 -14.13
N VAL A 18 14.96 -3.94 -13.57
CA VAL A 18 15.21 -2.61 -14.14
C VAL A 18 16.67 -2.55 -14.58
N SER A 19 16.91 -2.24 -15.86
CA SER A 19 18.26 -2.16 -16.40
C SER A 19 18.57 -0.75 -16.90
N THR A 20 19.77 -0.27 -16.57
CA THR A 20 20.34 0.96 -17.15
C THR A 20 21.20 0.70 -18.37
N ALA A 21 21.41 -0.57 -18.74
CA ALA A 21 22.20 -0.92 -19.91
C ALA A 21 21.43 -0.55 -21.19
N ARG A 22 22.11 0.07 -22.15
CA ARG A 22 21.51 0.32 -23.47
C ARG A 22 21.33 -1.00 -24.22
N PRO A 23 20.15 -1.28 -24.79
CA PRO A 23 20.04 -2.23 -25.89
C PRO A 23 21.03 -1.83 -27.00
N SER A 24 21.52 -2.80 -27.77
CA SER A 24 22.61 -2.67 -28.76
C SER A 24 22.61 -1.38 -29.61
N ALA A 25 23.79 -1.03 -30.16
CA ALA A 25 24.16 0.22 -30.85
C ALA A 25 23.30 0.72 -32.04
N TYR A 26 22.15 0.10 -32.32
CA TYR A 26 21.25 0.45 -33.42
C TYR A 26 19.97 1.20 -32.98
N GLU A 27 19.72 1.37 -31.68
CA GLU A 27 18.59 2.15 -31.18
C GLU A 27 19.03 3.58 -30.80
N PHE A 28 18.62 4.55 -31.63
CA PHE A 28 18.83 5.99 -31.44
C PHE A 28 17.80 6.62 -30.48
N SER A 29 16.96 5.83 -29.82
CA SER A 29 16.08 6.34 -28.77
C SER A 29 16.87 6.52 -27.47
N GLU A 30 16.55 7.57 -26.73
CA GLU A 30 17.00 7.74 -25.36
C GLU A 30 16.34 6.63 -24.52
N PHE A 31 16.91 5.42 -24.53
CA PHE A 31 16.43 4.31 -23.71
C PHE A 31 16.66 4.69 -22.25
N THR A 32 15.66 5.30 -21.65
CA THR A 32 15.63 5.60 -20.22
C THR A 32 15.12 4.36 -19.50
N TRP A 33 15.81 3.96 -18.43
CA TRP A 33 15.37 2.90 -17.51
C TRP A 33 13.95 3.15 -16.92
N ASP A 34 13.40 4.35 -17.12
CA ASP A 34 12.08 4.82 -16.68
C ASP A 34 10.95 3.85 -17.05
N SER A 35 10.91 3.32 -18.28
CA SER A 35 9.88 2.36 -18.69
C SER A 35 9.94 1.07 -17.87
N SER A 36 11.12 0.45 -17.76
CA SER A 36 11.31 -0.75 -16.96
C SER A 36 11.06 -0.51 -15.46
N PHE A 37 11.30 0.70 -14.96
CA PHE A 37 10.98 1.08 -13.59
C PHE A 37 9.48 1.11 -13.34
N LEU A 38 8.70 1.70 -14.27
CA LEU A 38 7.24 1.71 -14.20
C LEU A 38 6.65 0.28 -14.19
N GLU A 39 7.31 -0.65 -14.87
CA GLU A 39 6.89 -2.05 -14.99
C GLU A 39 7.49 -2.98 -13.92
N SER A 40 8.32 -2.46 -13.01
CA SER A 40 9.04 -3.31 -12.06
C SER A 40 8.07 -4.09 -11.16
N ARG A 41 8.31 -5.40 -11.05
CA ARG A 41 7.55 -6.32 -10.19
C ARG A 41 7.61 -5.91 -8.72
N TRP A 42 8.61 -5.13 -8.30
CA TRP A 42 8.70 -4.66 -6.91
C TRP A 42 7.45 -3.87 -6.50
N PHE A 43 6.89 -3.04 -7.39
CA PHE A 43 5.66 -2.29 -7.12
C PHE A 43 4.39 -3.17 -7.04
N THR A 44 4.44 -4.37 -7.62
CA THR A 44 3.33 -5.33 -7.60
C THR A 44 3.34 -6.24 -6.38
N ARG A 45 4.36 -6.20 -5.52
CA ARG A 45 4.43 -7.09 -4.33
C ARG A 45 3.68 -6.46 -3.15
N GLY A 46 2.94 -7.25 -2.39
CA GLY A 46 2.17 -6.74 -1.23
C GLY A 46 3.06 -6.06 -0.18
N TRP A 47 4.07 -6.78 0.32
CA TRP A 47 4.92 -6.33 1.42
C TRP A 47 5.79 -5.10 1.12
N THR A 48 6.10 -4.85 -0.15
CA THR A 48 6.91 -3.68 -0.55
C THR A 48 6.17 -2.36 -0.31
N LEU A 49 4.85 -2.41 -0.05
CA LEU A 49 4.08 -1.25 0.39
C LEU A 49 4.62 -0.68 1.70
N GLN A 50 4.96 -1.55 2.67
CA GLN A 50 5.54 -1.11 3.94
C GLN A 50 6.99 -0.65 3.75
N GLU A 51 7.76 -1.36 2.91
CA GLU A 51 9.13 -0.97 2.55
C GLU A 51 9.19 0.42 1.91
N LEU A 52 8.15 0.81 1.17
CA LEU A 52 8.05 2.12 0.52
C LEU A 52 7.63 3.23 1.47
N LEU A 53 6.55 3.00 2.25
CA LEU A 53 5.87 4.05 3.01
C LEU A 53 6.45 4.26 4.40
N ALA A 54 6.90 3.21 5.08
CA ALA A 54 7.39 3.31 6.45
C ALA A 54 8.69 4.12 6.59
N PRO A 55 9.77 3.87 5.81
CA PRO A 55 11.04 4.53 6.03
C PRO A 55 11.05 5.98 5.52
N HIS A 56 11.86 6.82 6.16
CA HIS A 56 12.04 8.22 5.77
C HIS A 56 12.80 8.38 4.44
N SER A 57 13.70 7.43 4.14
CA SER A 57 14.54 7.43 2.94
C SER A 57 14.53 6.05 2.28
N VAL A 58 14.23 6.02 0.98
CA VAL A 58 14.32 4.82 0.13
C VAL A 58 15.14 5.17 -1.10
N GLU A 59 16.17 4.39 -1.40
CA GLU A 59 16.99 4.53 -2.60
C GLU A 59 16.83 3.33 -3.52
N PHE A 60 16.64 3.60 -4.81
CA PHE A 60 16.40 2.59 -5.83
C PHE A 60 17.66 2.36 -6.66
N PHE A 61 17.97 1.08 -6.88
CA PHE A 61 19.13 0.62 -7.63
C PHE A 61 18.69 -0.32 -8.74
N SER A 62 19.30 -0.20 -9.92
CA SER A 62 19.08 -1.11 -11.04
C SER A 62 19.71 -2.48 -10.80
N LYS A 63 19.45 -3.41 -11.72
CA LYS A 63 20.09 -4.72 -11.79
C LYS A 63 21.63 -4.62 -11.85
N GLU A 64 22.17 -3.56 -12.44
CA GLU A 64 23.61 -3.32 -12.53
C GLU A 64 24.18 -2.65 -11.26
N GLY A 65 23.35 -2.37 -10.25
CA GLY A 65 23.75 -1.64 -9.05
C GLY A 65 23.87 -0.13 -9.27
N THR A 66 23.36 0.39 -10.40
CA THR A 66 23.33 1.83 -10.66
C THR A 66 22.23 2.48 -9.84
N ARG A 67 22.55 3.58 -9.14
CA ARG A 67 21.54 4.36 -8.42
C ARG A 67 20.61 5.07 -9.40
N LEU A 68 19.32 4.75 -9.34
CA LEU A 68 18.27 5.32 -10.19
C LEU A 68 17.71 6.62 -9.60
N GLY A 69 17.62 6.69 -8.27
CA GLY A 69 17.04 7.82 -7.56
C GLY A 69 16.57 7.43 -6.16
N ASP A 70 15.80 8.31 -5.54
CA ASP A 70 15.17 8.06 -4.25
C ASP A 70 13.65 8.30 -4.30
N LYS A 71 12.96 7.92 -3.23
CA LYS A 71 11.50 8.11 -3.10
C LYS A 71 11.05 9.56 -3.36
N LYS A 72 11.87 10.56 -3.04
CA LYS A 72 11.52 11.98 -3.25
C LYS A 72 11.72 12.37 -4.71
N SER A 73 12.83 11.96 -5.33
CA SER A 73 13.12 12.27 -6.74
C SER A 73 12.19 11.53 -7.70
N LEU A 74 11.77 10.31 -7.37
CA LEU A 74 10.92 9.44 -8.20
C LEU A 74 9.44 9.45 -7.80
N LYS A 75 9.01 10.40 -6.96
CA LYS A 75 7.65 10.43 -6.40
C LYS A 75 6.55 10.45 -7.46
N ARG A 76 6.80 11.06 -8.63
CA ARG A 76 5.83 11.16 -9.72
C ARG A 76 5.61 9.77 -10.34
N GLN A 77 6.69 9.11 -10.75
CA GLN A 77 6.62 7.74 -11.27
C GLN A 77 6.01 6.78 -10.23
N ILE A 78 6.43 6.87 -8.97
CA ILE A 78 5.86 6.01 -7.91
C ILE A 78 4.36 6.26 -7.74
N HIS A 79 3.91 7.52 -7.78
CA HIS A 79 2.49 7.85 -7.74
C HIS A 79 1.72 7.27 -8.94
N GLU A 80 2.26 7.41 -10.15
CA GLU A 80 1.67 6.88 -11.39
C GLU A 80 1.51 5.34 -11.33
N ILE A 81 2.49 4.62 -10.80
CA ILE A 81 2.45 3.15 -10.69
C ILE A 81 1.47 2.70 -9.60
N THR A 82 1.51 3.36 -8.42
CA THR A 82 0.92 2.80 -7.19
C THR A 82 -0.38 3.48 -6.76
N GLY A 83 -0.69 4.65 -7.29
CA GLY A 83 -1.79 5.50 -6.81
C GLY A 83 -1.52 6.14 -5.43
N ILE A 84 -0.36 5.92 -4.82
CA ILE A 84 -0.02 6.50 -3.51
C ILE A 84 0.15 8.01 -3.65
N ALA A 85 -0.54 8.79 -2.83
CA ALA A 85 -0.44 10.25 -2.85
C ALA A 85 1.00 10.73 -2.69
N THR A 86 1.40 11.73 -3.48
CA THR A 86 2.75 12.30 -3.41
C THR A 86 3.08 12.90 -2.03
N LEU A 87 2.06 13.30 -1.25
CA LEU A 87 2.21 13.72 0.14
C LEU A 87 2.60 12.57 1.07
N ALA A 88 2.00 11.39 0.90
CA ALA A 88 2.39 10.19 1.66
C ALA A 88 3.84 9.79 1.33
N LEU A 89 4.24 9.86 0.06
CA LEU A 89 5.64 9.62 -0.37
C LEU A 89 6.64 10.62 0.21
N ARG A 90 6.18 11.84 0.55
CA ARG A 90 6.98 12.88 1.21
C ARG A 90 7.06 12.72 2.73
N GLY A 91 6.28 11.81 3.31
CA GLY A 91 6.29 11.51 4.74
C GLY A 91 5.19 12.21 5.56
N THR A 92 4.13 12.70 4.92
CA THR A 92 2.91 13.09 5.66
C THR A 92 2.42 11.89 6.49
N PRO A 93 2.06 12.07 7.77
CA PRO A 93 1.50 11.00 8.61
C PRO A 93 0.38 10.25 7.89
N LEU A 94 0.44 8.91 7.89
CA LEU A 94 -0.50 8.08 7.13
C LEU A 94 -1.95 8.21 7.64
N GLU A 95 -2.13 8.61 8.89
CA GLU A 95 -3.42 8.85 9.53
C GLU A 95 -4.18 10.05 8.93
N GLU A 96 -3.48 10.97 8.25
CA GLU A 96 -4.10 12.10 7.55
C GLU A 96 -4.80 11.68 6.25
N PHE A 97 -4.54 10.46 5.77
CA PHE A 97 -5.17 9.91 4.56
C PHE A 97 -6.40 9.07 4.91
N GLY A 98 -7.42 9.18 4.06
CA GLY A 98 -8.69 8.47 4.24
C GLY A 98 -8.51 6.95 4.28
N ILE A 99 -9.43 6.24 4.93
CA ILE A 99 -9.40 4.78 5.02
C ILE A 99 -9.40 4.17 3.62
N GLU A 100 -10.35 4.58 2.77
CA GLU A 100 -10.46 4.09 1.38
C GLU A 100 -9.19 4.36 0.57
N GLU A 101 -8.58 5.52 0.75
CA GLU A 101 -7.33 5.88 0.07
C GLU A 101 -6.19 4.96 0.51
N ARG A 102 -6.01 4.74 1.81
CA ARG A 102 -4.99 3.83 2.33
C ARG A 102 -5.21 2.38 1.91
N LEU A 103 -6.46 1.93 1.88
CA LEU A 103 -6.82 0.62 1.34
C LEU A 103 -6.47 0.53 -0.15
N SER A 104 -6.70 1.61 -0.92
CA SER A 104 -6.38 1.71 -2.37
C SER A 104 -4.93 1.40 -2.71
N TRP A 105 -3.99 1.66 -1.80
CA TRP A 105 -2.57 1.43 -2.03
C TRP A 105 -2.18 -0.06 -2.12
N ALA A 106 -3.08 -0.97 -1.72
CA ALA A 106 -2.94 -2.41 -1.94
C ALA A 106 -3.50 -2.89 -3.31
N LYS A 107 -4.16 -2.01 -4.08
CA LYS A 107 -4.68 -2.36 -5.40
C LYS A 107 -3.53 -2.70 -6.35
N GLY A 108 -3.74 -3.71 -7.20
CA GLY A 108 -2.72 -4.20 -8.14
C GLY A 108 -1.58 -5.00 -7.50
N ARG A 109 -1.49 -5.03 -6.16
CA ARG A 109 -0.48 -5.82 -5.44
C ARG A 109 -0.88 -7.29 -5.32
N ARG A 110 0.12 -8.15 -5.40
CA ARG A 110 0.07 -9.62 -5.37
C ARG A 110 0.87 -10.15 -4.18
N THR A 111 0.38 -11.22 -3.61
CA THR A 111 0.98 -11.90 -2.46
C THR A 111 0.93 -13.41 -2.66
N THR A 112 1.93 -14.12 -2.11
CA THR A 112 1.98 -15.58 -2.18
C THR A 112 0.89 -16.21 -1.31
N ARG A 113 0.70 -15.69 -0.11
CA ARG A 113 -0.45 -16.01 0.77
C ARG A 113 -1.53 -14.98 0.52
N LYS A 114 -2.78 -15.38 0.34
CA LYS A 114 -3.84 -14.44 -0.06
C LYS A 114 -4.13 -13.43 1.07
N GLU A 115 -4.09 -13.90 2.31
CA GLU A 115 -4.21 -13.14 3.55
C GLU A 115 -3.15 -12.04 3.72
N ASP A 116 -1.95 -12.20 3.13
CA ASP A 116 -0.90 -11.18 3.19
C ASP A 116 -1.32 -9.87 2.51
N LYS A 117 -2.34 -9.88 1.64
CA LYS A 117 -2.86 -8.67 1.04
C LYS A 117 -3.45 -7.74 2.10
N ALA A 118 -4.22 -8.30 3.05
CA ALA A 118 -4.67 -7.58 4.24
C ALA A 118 -3.50 -7.27 5.18
N TYR A 119 -2.60 -8.23 5.43
CA TYR A 119 -1.52 -8.01 6.39
C TYR A 119 -0.48 -6.96 5.97
N SER A 120 -0.29 -6.78 4.67
CA SER A 120 0.56 -5.72 4.12
C SER A 120 0.07 -4.31 4.51
N LEU A 121 -1.21 -4.15 4.87
CA LEU A 121 -1.82 -2.89 5.29
C LEU A 121 -1.72 -2.62 6.78
N LEU A 122 -1.39 -3.60 7.63
CA LEU A 122 -1.40 -3.42 9.11
C LEU A 122 -0.58 -2.22 9.57
N GLY A 123 0.63 -2.07 9.04
CA GLY A 123 1.50 -0.94 9.36
C GLY A 123 0.97 0.41 8.86
N ILE A 124 0.22 0.40 7.76
CA ILE A 124 -0.39 1.60 7.15
C ILE A 124 -1.54 2.13 8.02
N PHE A 125 -2.20 1.24 8.75
CA PHE A 125 -3.27 1.57 9.70
C PHE A 125 -2.79 1.65 11.16
N GLY A 126 -1.53 1.37 11.45
CA GLY A 126 -1.05 1.28 12.83
C GLY A 126 -1.68 0.14 13.65
N ILE A 127 -2.16 -0.91 12.98
CA ILE A 127 -2.87 -2.03 13.59
C ILE A 127 -1.90 -3.13 13.99
N TYR A 128 -2.15 -3.72 15.16
CA TYR A 128 -1.48 -4.93 15.60
C TYR A 128 -2.52 -6.04 15.81
N MET A 129 -2.42 -7.09 15.00
CA MET A 129 -3.25 -8.30 15.10
C MET A 129 -2.42 -9.54 14.69
N PRO A 130 -2.72 -10.73 15.21
CA PRO A 130 -2.03 -11.96 14.82
C PRO A 130 -2.19 -12.30 13.33
N LEU A 131 -1.10 -12.72 12.68
CA LEU A 131 -1.17 -13.34 11.35
C LEU A 131 -1.62 -14.80 11.50
N ILE A 132 -2.76 -15.14 10.92
CA ILE A 132 -3.34 -16.47 10.88
C ILE A 132 -3.27 -16.97 9.45
N TYR A 133 -2.18 -17.65 9.11
CA TYR A 133 -2.01 -18.24 7.79
C TYR A 133 -3.01 -19.38 7.57
N GLY A 134 -3.65 -19.38 6.40
CA GLY A 134 -4.74 -20.30 6.07
C GLY A 134 -6.14 -19.78 6.40
N GLU A 135 -6.30 -18.59 7.02
CA GLU A 135 -7.64 -18.01 7.24
C GLU A 135 -8.30 -17.52 5.93
N GLY A 136 -7.49 -17.28 4.89
CA GLY A 136 -7.94 -16.76 3.61
C GLY A 136 -8.06 -15.23 3.58
N GLU A 137 -8.09 -14.68 2.36
CA GLU A 137 -8.13 -13.23 2.10
C GLU A 137 -9.31 -12.54 2.79
N ASP A 138 -10.52 -13.10 2.62
CA ASP A 138 -11.76 -12.50 3.11
C ASP A 138 -11.80 -12.40 4.65
N ASN A 139 -11.34 -13.44 5.36
CA ASN A 139 -11.28 -13.43 6.82
C ASN A 139 -10.22 -12.46 7.33
N ALA A 140 -9.05 -12.41 6.68
CA ALA A 140 -7.99 -11.48 7.04
C ALA A 140 -8.45 -10.02 6.84
N PHE A 141 -9.12 -9.70 5.74
CA PHE A 141 -9.70 -8.38 5.50
C PHE A 141 -10.83 -8.03 6.46
N ARG A 142 -11.71 -8.98 6.78
CA ARG A 142 -12.76 -8.77 7.79
C ARG A 142 -12.16 -8.39 9.14
N ARG A 143 -11.15 -9.12 9.61
CA ARG A 143 -10.44 -8.79 10.85
C ARG A 143 -9.73 -7.43 10.78
N LEU A 144 -9.07 -7.13 9.66
CA LEU A 144 -8.48 -5.80 9.43
C LEU A 144 -9.54 -4.70 9.57
N GLN A 145 -10.69 -4.87 8.94
CA GLN A 145 -11.79 -3.91 8.99
C GLN A 145 -12.35 -3.75 10.40
N GLU A 146 -12.51 -4.85 11.14
CA GLU A 146 -12.91 -4.81 12.55
C GLU A 146 -11.92 -3.96 13.37
N GLU A 147 -10.61 -4.11 13.16
CA GLU A 147 -9.59 -3.28 13.83
C GLU A 147 -9.60 -1.82 13.37
N VAL A 148 -9.75 -1.54 12.06
CA VAL A 148 -9.82 -0.16 11.52
C VAL A 148 -11.01 0.61 12.09
N ASN A 149 -12.14 -0.06 12.31
CA ASN A 149 -13.37 0.55 12.81
C ASN A 149 -13.42 0.67 14.34
N LYS A 150 -12.44 0.10 15.06
CA LYS A 150 -12.41 0.27 16.51
C LYS A 150 -12.17 1.74 16.85
N PRO A 151 -12.95 2.31 17.78
CA PRO A 151 -12.66 3.64 18.28
C PRO A 151 -11.25 3.63 18.91
N SER A 152 -10.41 4.56 18.48
CA SER A 152 -9.13 4.78 19.13
C SER A 152 -9.41 5.19 20.58
N TYR A 153 -8.97 4.38 21.55
CA TYR A 153 -9.21 4.59 22.99
C TYR A 153 -8.66 5.93 23.53
N GLY A 154 -8.05 6.78 22.69
CA GLY A 154 -7.42 8.05 23.07
C GLY A 154 -8.16 9.33 22.66
N ALA A 155 -9.35 9.28 22.05
CA ALA A 155 -10.08 10.48 21.63
C ALA A 155 -11.35 10.74 22.44
N GLN A 156 -11.25 10.79 23.78
CA GLN A 156 -12.23 11.56 24.57
C GLN A 156 -11.94 13.05 24.40
N ARG A 157 -12.37 13.63 23.27
CA ARG A 157 -12.59 15.08 23.23
C ARG A 157 -13.85 15.35 24.05
N LYS A 158 -13.69 16.01 25.20
CA LYS A 158 -14.78 16.76 25.82
C LYS A 158 -15.30 17.75 24.78
N THR A 159 -16.46 17.49 24.23
CA THR A 159 -17.32 18.52 23.64
C THR A 159 -18.74 18.21 24.04
N ASP A 160 -19.36 19.22 24.64
CA ASP A 160 -20.71 19.20 25.17
C ASP A 160 -21.76 18.78 24.13
N SER A 161 -22.85 18.25 24.67
CA SER A 161 -23.96 17.52 24.05
C SER A 161 -24.51 18.05 22.72
N PRO A 162 -24.72 17.15 21.75
CA PRO A 162 -25.96 17.08 20.97
C PRO A 162 -26.81 15.88 21.44
N SER A 163 -28.10 15.91 21.14
CA SER A 163 -29.07 14.89 21.55
C SER A 163 -28.55 13.46 21.27
N ILE A 164 -28.55 12.60 22.31
CA ILE A 164 -27.89 11.28 22.34
C ILE A 164 -28.41 10.33 21.23
N VAL A 165 -29.57 10.62 20.66
CA VAL A 165 -30.25 9.76 19.68
C VAL A 165 -29.83 10.07 18.23
N GLU A 166 -29.69 11.35 17.87
CA GLU A 166 -29.31 11.75 16.50
C GLU A 166 -27.83 11.51 16.22
N ALA A 167 -26.97 11.78 17.21
CA ALA A 167 -25.54 11.48 17.11
C ALA A 167 -25.28 9.98 16.95
N SER A 168 -26.08 9.12 17.60
CA SER A 168 -25.98 7.67 17.48
C SER A 168 -26.41 7.18 16.10
N ILE A 169 -27.50 7.70 15.55
CA ILE A 169 -27.97 7.33 14.20
C ILE A 169 -26.97 7.80 13.13
N ALA A 170 -26.49 9.05 13.22
CA ALA A 170 -25.49 9.56 12.29
C ALA A 170 -24.18 8.76 12.37
N THR A 171 -23.75 8.38 13.58
CA THR A 171 -22.56 7.55 13.79
C THR A 171 -22.77 6.13 13.21
N ILE A 172 -23.93 5.51 13.44
CA ILE A 172 -24.27 4.20 12.86
C ILE A 172 -24.37 4.27 11.34
N GLN A 173 -24.94 5.33 10.78
CA GLN A 173 -25.01 5.55 9.34
C GLN A 173 -23.62 5.76 8.72
N LEU A 174 -22.74 6.51 9.39
CA LEU A 174 -21.34 6.68 9.00
C LEU A 174 -20.57 5.36 9.05
N ILE A 175 -20.74 4.56 10.11
CA ILE A 175 -20.12 3.24 10.23
C ILE A 175 -20.63 2.30 9.14
N ASN A 176 -21.94 2.27 8.87
CA ASN A 176 -22.52 1.44 7.83
C ASN A 176 -22.07 1.87 6.44
N ALA A 177 -22.03 3.18 6.16
CA ALA A 177 -21.54 3.72 4.89
C ALA A 177 -20.05 3.41 4.67
N ALA A 178 -19.21 3.57 5.72
CA ALA A 178 -17.80 3.20 5.68
C ALA A 178 -17.65 1.68 5.49
N SER A 179 -18.46 0.86 6.16
CA SER A 179 -18.42 -0.60 6.04
C SER A 179 -18.80 -1.08 4.64
N ILE A 180 -19.78 -0.42 4.00
CA ILE A 180 -20.18 -0.66 2.61
C ILE A 180 -19.08 -0.23 1.64
N SER A 181 -18.46 0.95 1.85
CA SER A 181 -17.37 1.44 1.00
C SER A 181 -16.17 0.49 1.04
N ILE A 182 -15.72 0.11 2.24
CA ILE A 182 -14.61 -0.83 2.44
C ILE A 182 -14.92 -2.19 1.79
N SER A 183 -16.14 -2.70 1.95
CA SER A 183 -16.55 -3.96 1.32
C SER A 183 -16.56 -3.88 -0.21
N SER A 184 -17.02 -2.76 -0.77
CA SER A 184 -16.99 -2.50 -2.21
C SER A 184 -15.56 -2.35 -2.74
N PHE A 185 -14.69 -1.76 -1.93
CA PHE A 185 -13.28 -1.60 -2.23
C PHE A 185 -12.54 -2.94 -2.21
N ILE A 186 -12.77 -3.78 -1.19
CA ILE A 186 -12.23 -5.15 -1.13
C ILE A 186 -12.65 -5.94 -2.38
N ARG A 187 -13.91 -5.80 -2.81
CA ARG A 187 -14.40 -6.39 -4.05
C ARG A 187 -13.65 -5.85 -5.29
N SER A 188 -13.45 -4.53 -5.39
CA SER A 188 -12.68 -3.91 -6.50
C SER A 188 -11.21 -4.37 -6.53
N VAL A 189 -10.60 -4.50 -5.35
CA VAL A 189 -9.25 -5.04 -5.19
C VAL A 189 -9.17 -6.53 -5.54
N ARG A 190 -10.27 -7.28 -5.37
CA ARG A 190 -10.40 -8.67 -5.81
C ARG A 190 -10.50 -8.79 -7.32
N GLU A 191 -11.25 -7.90 -7.95
CA GLU A 191 -11.54 -7.92 -9.40
C GLU A 191 -10.39 -7.42 -10.27
N SER A 192 -9.40 -6.74 -9.70
CA SER A 192 -8.19 -6.27 -10.41
C SER A 192 -7.19 -7.41 -10.76
N ARG A 193 -7.63 -8.67 -10.85
CA ARG A 193 -6.81 -9.81 -11.28
C ARG A 193 -6.73 -9.85 -12.81
N PRO A 194 -5.55 -9.75 -13.44
CA PRO A 194 -5.37 -10.29 -14.78
C PRO A 194 -5.40 -11.82 -14.64
N ASP A 195 -6.23 -12.50 -15.42
CA ASP A 195 -6.26 -13.96 -15.52
C ASP A 195 -4.84 -14.50 -15.76
N LEU A 196 -4.29 -15.16 -14.74
CA LEU A 196 -3.17 -16.08 -14.92
C LEU A 196 -3.80 -17.43 -15.29
N ASN A 197 -4.03 -17.61 -16.59
CA ASN A 197 -3.97 -18.94 -17.19
C ASN A 197 -2.52 -19.43 -17.01
N LEU A 198 -2.24 -20.03 -15.86
CA LEU A 198 -1.11 -20.93 -15.71
C LEU A 198 -1.50 -22.22 -16.44
N VAL A 199 -0.91 -22.36 -17.62
CA VAL A 199 -0.71 -23.63 -18.29
C VAL A 199 -0.10 -24.59 -17.24
N GLU A 200 -0.86 -25.60 -16.86
CA GLU A 200 -0.30 -26.82 -16.30
C GLU A 200 0.40 -27.59 -17.43
N ASN A 201 1.61 -28.06 -17.10
CA ASN A 201 2.61 -28.82 -17.87
C ASN A 201 3.69 -28.00 -18.59
#